data_AF-A0A3N5KL67-F1
#
_entry.id   AF-A0A3N5KL67-F1
#
_cell.length_a   1.000
_cell.length_b   1.000
_cell.length_c   1.000
_cell.angle_alpha   90.00
_cell.angle_beta   90.00
_cell.angle_gamma   90.00
#
_symmetry.space_group_name_H-M   'P 1'
#
loop_
_entity.id
_entity.type
_entity.pdbx_description
1 polymer ?
#
loop_
_entity_poly.entity_id
_entity_poly.type
_entity_poly.pdbx_seq_one_letter_code
_entity_poly.pdbx_strand_id
1 'polypeptide(L)'
;MRRAAIAGAILAGGRSRRMGSDKGLLPFGGRRLIEAALDAIRPLFPEILIVANDPPAYAGLGVRVVSDRVPGRGPLGGVHAALRSSRSPHVFCAACDMPFLNPAVIRHLAALAPGYDAVVPRSDAGCEPLHAVYGRSCLPQVERMVRDDRLRL
;
A
#
# COMPACT_ATOMS: atom_id res chain seq x y z
N MET A 1 -5.83 -14.30 20.53
CA MET A 1 -5.43 -14.49 19.12
C MET A 1 -4.16 -13.69 18.87
N ARG A 2 -3.03 -14.33 18.57
CA ARG A 2 -1.81 -13.60 18.19
C ARG A 2 -2.11 -12.86 16.89
N ARG A 3 -2.14 -11.53 16.91
CA ARG A 3 -2.19 -10.72 15.68
C ARG A 3 -1.04 -11.20 14.80
N ALA A 4 -1.35 -11.73 13.61
CA ALA A 4 -0.32 -11.92 12.60
C ALA A 4 0.41 -10.58 12.43
N ALA A 5 1.74 -10.58 12.47
CA ALA A 5 2.54 -9.38 12.34
C ALA A 5 2.43 -8.88 10.89
N ILE A 6 1.41 -8.09 10.60
CA ILE A 6 1.14 -7.52 9.30
C ILE A 6 1.13 -6.00 9.46
N ALA A 7 1.85 -5.31 8.59
CA ALA A 7 1.79 -3.85 8.49
C ALA A 7 0.75 -3.43 7.44
N GLY A 8 0.21 -2.22 7.58
CA GLY A 8 -0.55 -1.56 6.52
C GLY A 8 0.31 -0.56 5.77
N ALA A 9 0.16 -0.48 4.45
CA ALA A 9 0.81 0.49 3.60
C ALA A 9 -0.20 1.16 2.66
N ILE A 10 -0.27 2.48 2.71
CA ILE A 10 -1.00 3.27 1.71
C ILE A 10 0.00 3.78 0.67
N LEU A 11 -0.23 3.43 -0.59
CA LEU A 11 0.60 3.81 -1.72
C LEU A 11 0.06 5.13 -2.28
N ALA A 12 0.74 6.20 -1.89
CA ALA A 12 0.47 7.58 -2.26
C ALA A 12 1.55 8.14 -3.20
N GLY A 13 2.14 7.25 -4.01
CA GLY A 13 3.14 7.57 -5.02
C GLY A 13 2.61 7.33 -6.42
N GLY A 14 3.21 8.00 -7.41
CA GLY A 14 2.87 7.81 -8.82
C GLY A 14 3.02 9.09 -9.64
N ARG A 15 2.95 8.94 -10.97
CA ARG A 15 2.98 10.06 -11.89
C ARG A 15 1.58 10.66 -12.05
N SER A 16 1.10 11.42 -11.06
CA SER A 16 -0.04 12.34 -11.25
C SER A 16 0.39 13.57 -12.07
N ARG A 17 1.03 13.33 -13.23
CA ARG A 17 1.57 14.37 -14.13
C ARG A 17 0.51 15.30 -14.69
N ARG A 18 -0.76 14.86 -14.75
CA ARG A 18 -1.86 15.63 -15.36
C ARG A 18 -2.62 16.51 -14.37
N MET A 19 -2.44 16.32 -13.07
CA MET A 19 -3.33 16.91 -12.06
C MET A 19 -2.64 17.92 -11.13
N GLY A 20 -1.31 18.08 -11.23
CA GLY A 20 -0.56 19.12 -10.52
C GLY A 20 -0.47 18.95 -8.99
N SER A 21 -1.29 18.07 -8.40
CA SER A 21 -1.31 17.74 -6.97
C SER A 21 -1.40 16.23 -6.75
N ASP A 22 -0.96 15.79 -5.57
CA ASP A 22 -1.00 14.38 -5.21
C ASP A 22 -2.44 13.93 -4.95
N LYS A 23 -2.88 12.86 -5.61
CA LYS A 23 -4.28 12.37 -5.59
C LYS A 23 -4.75 12.06 -4.18
N GLY A 24 -3.86 11.53 -3.33
CA GLY A 24 -4.19 11.21 -1.93
C GLY A 24 -4.61 12.42 -1.11
N LEU A 25 -4.20 13.63 -1.50
CA LEU A 25 -4.52 14.88 -0.79
C LEU A 25 -5.78 15.57 -1.32
N LEU A 26 -6.46 14.98 -2.32
CA LEU A 26 -7.72 15.52 -2.82
C LEU A 26 -8.80 15.54 -1.72
N PRO A 27 -9.62 16.60 -1.65
CA PRO A 27 -10.77 16.65 -0.77
C PRO A 27 -11.78 15.55 -1.09
N PHE A 28 -12.31 14.92 -0.05
CA PHE A 28 -13.31 13.87 -0.09
C PHE A 28 -14.13 13.87 1.21
N GLY A 29 -15.39 14.28 1.12
CA GLY A 29 -16.33 14.25 2.26
C GLY A 29 -15.86 15.02 3.50
N GLY A 30 -15.24 16.19 3.33
CA GLY A 30 -14.73 17.03 4.43
C GLY A 30 -13.35 16.65 4.98
N ARG A 31 -12.71 15.61 4.43
CA ARG A 31 -11.32 15.18 4.72
C ARG A 31 -10.56 14.92 3.42
N ARG A 32 -9.35 14.41 3.46
CA ARG A 32 -8.56 13.97 2.28
C ARG A 32 -8.81 12.50 1.98
N LEU A 33 -8.64 12.08 0.72
CA LEU A 33 -8.76 10.66 0.32
C LEU A 33 -7.86 9.74 1.15
N ILE A 34 -6.61 10.16 1.40
CA ILE A 34 -5.67 9.37 2.18
C ILE A 34 -6.10 9.21 3.64
N GLU A 35 -6.76 10.22 4.21
CA GLU A 35 -7.28 10.15 5.59
C GLU A 35 -8.38 9.10 5.69
N ALA A 36 -9.27 9.04 4.69
CA ALA A 36 -10.30 7.99 4.61
C ALA A 36 -9.69 6.58 4.56
N ALA A 37 -8.65 6.38 3.74
CA ALA A 37 -7.95 5.12 3.65
C ALA A 37 -7.23 4.75 4.96
N LEU A 38 -6.56 5.71 5.60
CA LEU A 38 -5.88 5.51 6.88
C LEU A 38 -6.87 5.11 7.98
N ASP A 39 -8.00 5.81 8.09
CA ASP A 39 -9.02 5.52 9.10
C ASP A 39 -9.55 4.09 9.00
N ALA A 40 -9.70 3.57 7.78
CA ALA A 40 -10.13 2.20 7.54
C ALA A 40 -9.10 1.15 8.02
N ILE A 41 -7.79 1.44 7.91
CA ILE A 41 -6.73 0.46 8.22
C ILE A 41 -6.10 0.61 9.61
N ARG A 42 -6.20 1.80 10.24
CA ARG A 42 -5.74 2.09 11.62
C ARG A 42 -6.13 1.04 12.66
N PRO A 43 -7.39 0.57 12.74
CA PRO A 43 -7.76 -0.43 13.75
C PRO A 43 -7.21 -1.83 13.44
N LEU A 44 -6.74 -2.08 12.21
CA LEU A 44 -6.36 -3.41 11.73
C LEU A 44 -4.89 -3.72 11.95
N PHE A 45 -4.00 -2.73 11.77
CA PHE A 45 -2.56 -2.93 11.76
C PHE A 45 -1.85 -2.12 12.84
N PRO A 46 -0.91 -2.73 13.59
CA PRO A 46 -0.11 -2.01 14.59
C PRO A 46 0.97 -1.12 13.97
N GLU A 47 1.49 -1.49 12.79
CA GLU A 47 2.42 -0.68 12.00
C GLU A 47 1.70 -0.20 10.74
N ILE A 48 1.72 1.11 10.49
CA ILE A 48 1.18 1.71 9.27
C ILE A 48 2.23 2.65 8.66
N LEU A 49 2.36 2.57 7.35
CA LEU A 49 3.21 3.45 6.55
C LEU A 49 2.47 4.07 5.37
N ILE A 50 2.90 5.25 4.96
CA ILE A 50 2.55 5.87 3.68
C ILE A 50 3.79 5.82 2.80
N VAL A 51 3.66 5.32 1.57
CA VAL A 51 4.70 5.40 0.56
C VAL A 51 4.37 6.55 -0.38
N ALA A 52 5.20 7.59 -0.43
CA ALA A 52 4.94 8.79 -1.21
C ALA A 52 6.17 9.25 -2.01
N ASN A 53 5.93 9.98 -3.11
CA ASN A 53 7.00 10.68 -3.84
C ASN A 53 7.48 11.94 -3.10
N ASP A 54 6.58 12.58 -2.35
CA ASP A 54 6.84 13.78 -1.56
C ASP A 54 6.44 13.54 -0.09
N PRO A 55 7.27 12.87 0.73
CA PRO A 55 6.95 12.57 2.11
C PRO A 55 6.53 13.77 2.97
N PRO A 56 7.16 14.96 2.85
CA PRO A 56 6.71 16.17 3.54
C PRO A 56 5.24 16.52 3.35
N ALA A 57 4.65 16.27 2.17
CA ALA A 57 3.23 16.56 1.90
C ALA A 57 2.25 15.71 2.75
N TYR A 58 2.74 14.59 3.28
CA TYR A 58 2.00 13.66 4.14
C TYR A 58 2.42 13.74 5.60
N ALA A 59 3.31 14.67 5.95
CA ALA A 59 3.67 14.94 7.33
C ALA A 59 2.41 15.35 8.14
N GLY A 60 2.38 14.98 9.41
CA GLY A 60 1.26 15.30 10.30
C GLY A 60 0.10 14.30 10.28
N LEU A 61 0.09 13.31 9.38
CA LEU A 61 -0.94 12.25 9.37
C LEU A 61 -0.75 11.18 10.47
N GLY A 62 0.19 11.37 11.40
CA GLY A 62 0.38 10.49 12.56
C GLY A 62 0.80 9.06 12.22
N VAL A 63 1.37 8.83 11.04
CA VAL A 63 1.93 7.56 10.58
C VAL A 63 3.29 7.80 9.93
N ARG A 64 4.10 6.75 9.83
CA ARG A 64 5.43 6.85 9.22
C ARG A 64 5.29 7.05 7.70
N VAL A 65 5.91 8.09 7.16
CA VAL A 65 5.96 8.34 5.72
C VAL A 65 7.33 7.95 5.18
N VAL A 66 7.37 7.19 4.10
CA VAL A 66 8.60 6.75 3.43
C VAL A 66 8.59 7.15 1.97
N SER A 67 9.76 7.47 1.44
CA SER A 67 9.92 7.77 0.01
C SER A 67 9.80 6.50 -0.83
N ASP A 68 9.18 6.62 -2.01
CA ASP A 68 9.42 5.66 -3.08
C ASP A 68 10.88 5.78 -3.53
N ARG A 69 11.69 4.76 -3.19
CA ARG A 69 13.14 4.74 -3.47
C ARG A 69 13.47 4.43 -4.92
N VAL A 70 12.49 4.03 -5.72
CA VAL A 70 12.68 3.83 -7.17
C VAL A 70 11.59 4.61 -7.92
N PRO A 71 11.70 5.96 -7.95
CA PRO A 71 10.68 6.81 -8.54
C PRO A 71 10.34 6.41 -9.97
N GLY A 72 9.06 6.51 -10.31
CA GLY A 72 8.59 6.29 -11.69
C GLY A 72 8.30 4.82 -12.04
N ARG A 73 8.48 3.88 -11.11
CA ARG A 73 8.24 2.43 -11.31
C ARG A 73 6.78 2.01 -11.07
N GLY A 74 5.87 2.98 -11.02
CA GLY A 74 4.44 2.72 -10.87
C GLY A 74 4.10 2.01 -9.57
N PRO A 75 3.00 1.26 -9.52
CA PRO A 75 2.54 0.62 -8.29
C PRO A 75 3.52 -0.41 -7.72
N LEU A 76 4.29 -1.10 -8.58
CA LEU A 76 5.33 -2.04 -8.16
C LEU A 76 6.43 -1.36 -7.32
N GLY A 77 6.81 -0.12 -7.67
CA GLY A 77 7.74 0.69 -6.87
C GLY A 77 7.20 0.97 -5.46
N GLY A 78 5.90 1.27 -5.36
CA GLY A 78 5.21 1.43 -4.08
C GLY A 78 5.23 0.16 -3.22
N VAL A 79 4.90 -0.99 -3.81
CA VAL A 79 4.96 -2.30 -3.13
C VAL A 79 6.39 -2.62 -2.68
N HIS A 80 7.38 -2.39 -3.55
CA HIS A 80 8.79 -2.56 -3.22
C HIS A 80 9.20 -1.72 -2.00
N ALA A 81 8.88 -0.43 -2.01
CA ALA A 81 9.22 0.48 -0.91
C ALA A 81 8.50 0.11 0.39
N ALA A 82 7.26 -0.36 0.31
CA ALA A 82 6.50 -0.85 1.46
C ALA A 82 7.14 -2.10 2.08
N LEU A 83 7.46 -3.11 1.26
CA LEU A 83 8.11 -4.35 1.68
C LEU A 83 9.50 -4.10 2.28
N ARG A 84 10.29 -3.21 1.67
CA ARG A 84 11.63 -2.82 2.17
C ARG A 84 11.58 -2.08 3.49
N SER A 85 10.54 -1.25 3.68
CA SER A 85 10.47 -0.33 4.81
C SER A 85 9.76 -0.91 6.02
N SER A 86 8.83 -1.85 5.84
CA SER A 86 8.09 -2.46 6.94
C SER A 86 9.00 -3.32 7.84
N ARG A 87 8.67 -3.41 9.13
CA ARG A 87 9.31 -4.34 10.08
C ARG A 87 8.58 -5.69 10.15
N SER A 88 7.41 -5.78 9.53
CA SER A 88 6.55 -6.95 9.55
C SER A 88 6.90 -7.95 8.44
N PRO A 89 6.67 -9.27 8.64
CA PRO A 89 6.85 -10.28 7.61
C PRO A 89 5.88 -10.14 6.44
N HIS A 90 4.71 -9.52 6.64
CA HIS A 90 3.75 -9.24 5.57
C HIS A 90 3.29 -7.77 5.63
N VAL A 91 2.88 -7.26 4.48
CA VAL A 91 2.36 -5.89 4.32
C VAL A 91 1.09 -5.93 3.48
N PHE A 92 -0.01 -5.42 4.03
CA PHE A 92 -1.19 -5.08 3.24
C PHE A 92 -0.93 -3.77 2.51
N CYS A 93 -1.06 -3.77 1.19
CA CYS A 93 -0.88 -2.60 0.33
C CYS A 93 -2.23 -2.15 -0.24
N ALA A 94 -2.54 -0.87 -0.06
CA ALA A 94 -3.71 -0.22 -0.65
C ALA A 94 -3.31 1.05 -1.43
N ALA A 95 -3.97 1.34 -2.56
CA ALA A 95 -3.81 2.62 -3.22
C ALA A 95 -4.46 3.77 -2.42
N CYS A 96 -3.90 4.98 -2.49
CA CYS A 96 -4.41 6.14 -1.75
C CYS A 96 -5.77 6.67 -2.22
N ASP A 97 -6.25 6.25 -3.39
CA ASP A 97 -7.52 6.64 -4.00
C ASP A 97 -8.66 5.63 -3.78
N MET A 98 -8.51 4.74 -2.79
CA MET A 98 -9.54 3.78 -2.37
C MET A 98 -10.24 4.25 -1.08
N PRO A 99 -11.20 5.19 -1.11
CA PRO A 99 -11.84 5.71 0.11
C PRO A 99 -12.80 4.73 0.78
N PHE A 100 -13.18 3.64 0.10
CA PHE A 100 -14.18 2.66 0.55
C PHE A 100 -13.55 1.31 0.93
N LEU A 101 -12.32 1.31 1.45
CA LEU A 101 -11.68 0.10 1.96
C LEU A 101 -12.58 -0.60 2.99
N ASN A 102 -12.87 -1.88 2.76
CA ASN A 102 -13.71 -2.67 3.66
C ASN A 102 -12.84 -3.42 4.70
N PRO A 103 -12.92 -3.09 6.00
CA PRO A 103 -12.10 -3.72 7.02
C PRO A 103 -12.32 -5.24 7.16
N ALA A 104 -13.52 -5.74 6.82
CA ALA A 104 -13.80 -7.18 6.88
C ALA A 104 -13.04 -7.95 5.78
N VAL A 105 -12.99 -7.40 4.56
CA VAL A 105 -12.21 -7.97 3.45
C VAL A 105 -10.72 -7.94 3.77
N ILE A 106 -10.22 -6.82 4.28
CA ILE A 106 -8.81 -6.68 4.66
C ILE A 106 -8.42 -7.70 5.72
N ARG A 107 -9.27 -7.89 6.75
CA ARG A 107 -9.05 -8.94 7.77
C ARG A 107 -9.02 -10.34 7.18
N HIS A 108 -9.90 -10.62 6.21
CA HIS A 108 -9.94 -11.92 5.54
C HIS A 108 -8.64 -12.18 4.76
N LEU A 109 -8.16 -11.22 3.98
CA LEU A 109 -6.89 -11.32 3.24
C LEU A 109 -5.70 -11.50 4.19
N ALA A 110 -5.67 -10.71 5.27
CA ALA A 110 -4.65 -10.81 6.31
C ALA A 110 -4.61 -12.19 6.99
N ALA A 111 -5.77 -12.82 7.20
CA ALA A 111 -5.87 -14.15 7.79
C ALA A 111 -5.38 -15.27 6.86
N LEU A 112 -5.49 -15.08 5.54
CA LEU A 112 -5.00 -16.01 4.52
C LEU A 112 -3.50 -15.90 4.25
N ALA A 113 -2.89 -14.76 4.57
CA ALA A 113 -1.49 -14.46 4.24
C ALA A 113 -0.46 -15.50 4.74
N PRO A 114 -0.56 -16.08 5.96
CA PRO A 114 0.42 -17.06 6.43
C PRO A 114 0.57 -18.25 5.47
N GLY A 115 1.80 -18.50 5.01
CA GLY A 115 2.13 -19.60 4.09
C GLY A 115 2.07 -19.25 2.61
N TYR A 116 1.73 -18.00 2.25
CA TYR A 116 1.69 -17.54 0.87
C TYR A 116 2.60 -16.33 0.66
N ASP A 117 3.17 -16.23 -0.55
CA ASP A 117 3.96 -15.05 -0.93
C ASP A 117 3.07 -13.81 -1.11
N ALA A 118 1.90 -13.97 -1.72
CA ALA A 118 0.93 -12.89 -1.88
C ALA A 118 -0.50 -13.42 -1.84
N VAL A 119 -1.41 -12.61 -1.30
CA VAL A 119 -2.85 -12.84 -1.32
C VAL A 119 -3.50 -11.64 -1.99
N VAL A 120 -4.01 -11.86 -3.20
CA VAL A 120 -4.60 -10.83 -4.07
C VAL A 120 -6.06 -11.18 -4.30
N PRO A 121 -7.03 -10.32 -3.92
CA PRO A 121 -8.42 -10.56 -4.23
C PRO A 121 -8.66 -10.38 -5.73
N ARG A 122 -9.69 -11.08 -6.21
CA ARG A 122 -10.14 -11.04 -7.59
C ARG A 122 -11.64 -10.75 -7.63
N SER A 123 -12.03 -9.79 -8.44
CA SER A 123 -13.41 -9.51 -8.81
C SER A 123 -13.64 -9.89 -10.28
N ASP A 124 -14.85 -9.66 -10.78
CA ASP A 124 -15.16 -9.82 -12.21
C ASP A 124 -14.32 -8.88 -13.10
N ALA A 125 -13.82 -7.77 -12.55
CA ALA A 125 -12.93 -6.84 -13.25
C ALA A 125 -11.47 -7.32 -13.29
N GLY A 126 -11.12 -8.37 -12.53
CA GLY A 126 -9.77 -8.93 -12.45
C GLY A 126 -9.17 -8.87 -11.06
N CYS A 127 -7.85 -9.04 -11.00
CA CYS A 127 -7.09 -8.98 -9.75
C CYS A 127 -6.91 -7.53 -9.29
N GLU A 128 -6.97 -7.31 -7.97
CA GLU A 128 -6.73 -6.01 -7.34
C GLU A 128 -5.39 -6.03 -6.58
N PRO A 129 -4.24 -5.90 -7.28
CA PRO A 129 -2.92 -5.99 -6.65
C PRO A 129 -2.64 -4.83 -5.67
N LEU A 130 -3.40 -3.74 -5.75
CA LEU A 130 -3.33 -2.63 -4.81
C LEU A 130 -4.46 -2.68 -3.77
N HIS A 131 -4.98 -3.88 -3.51
CA HIS A 131 -5.78 -4.23 -2.34
C HIS A 131 -5.35 -5.63 -1.87
N ALA A 132 -4.06 -5.82 -1.63
CA ALA A 132 -3.47 -7.15 -1.47
C ALA A 132 -2.49 -7.23 -0.30
N VAL A 133 -2.25 -8.44 0.19
CA VAL A 133 -1.21 -8.70 1.18
C VAL A 133 0.00 -9.32 0.49
N TYR A 134 1.18 -8.74 0.71
CA TYR A 134 2.45 -9.23 0.20
C TYR A 134 3.36 -9.66 1.34
N GLY A 135 3.90 -10.86 1.24
CA GLY A 135 4.95 -11.36 2.10
C GLY A 135 6.31 -10.77 1.74
N ARG A 136 7.20 -10.69 2.73
CA ARG A 136 8.59 -10.25 2.53
C ARG A 136 9.35 -11.15 1.54
N SER A 137 8.93 -12.39 1.37
CA SER A 137 9.44 -13.33 0.35
C SER A 137 9.23 -12.83 -1.08
N CYS A 138 8.26 -11.93 -1.33
CA CYS A 138 8.11 -11.29 -2.65
C CYS A 138 9.29 -10.37 -3.00
N LEU A 139 10.03 -9.87 -2.01
CA LEU A 139 10.97 -8.78 -2.22
C LEU A 139 12.05 -9.07 -3.29
N PRO A 140 12.73 -10.24 -3.31
CA PRO A 140 13.71 -10.55 -4.36
C PRO A 140 13.11 -10.56 -5.77
N GLN A 141 11.87 -11.05 -5.91
CA GLN A 141 11.18 -11.08 -7.19
C GLN A 141 10.72 -9.68 -7.62
N VAL A 142 10.18 -8.89 -6.69
CA VAL A 142 9.82 -7.49 -6.93
C VAL A 142 11.04 -6.68 -7.34
N GLU A 143 12.19 -6.85 -6.68
CA GLU A 143 13.44 -6.18 -7.04
C GLU A 143 13.93 -6.55 -8.44
N ARG A 144 13.82 -7.84 -8.81
CA ARG A 144 14.12 -8.30 -10.17
C ARG A 144 13.20 -7.64 -11.19
N MET A 145 11.89 -7.65 -10.93
CA MET A 145 10.90 -7.02 -11.82
C MET A 145 11.12 -5.52 -12.00
N VAL A 146 11.45 -4.80 -10.91
CA VAL A 146 11.79 -3.36 -10.95
C VAL A 146 13.05 -3.11 -11.77
N ARG A 147 14.08 -3.95 -11.62
CA ARG A 147 15.35 -3.86 -12.36
C ARG A 147 15.16 -4.12 -13.86
N ASP A 148 14.35 -5.12 -14.19
CA ASP A 148 14.10 -5.57 -15.57
C ASP A 148 13.00 -4.76 -16.28
N ASP A 149 12.52 -3.68 -15.66
CA ASP A 149 11.41 -2.84 -16.13
C ASP A 149 10.10 -3.60 -16.40
N ARG A 150 9.89 -4.72 -15.71
CA ARG A 150 8.66 -5.53 -15.74
C ARG A 150 7.67 -5.01 -14.69
N LEU A 151 7.12 -3.83 -14.92
CA LEU A 151 6.37 -3.06 -13.91
C LEU A 151 4.90 -3.45 -13.73
N ARG A 152 4.42 -4.47 -14.44
CA ARG A 152 3.02 -4.93 -14.35
C ARG A 152 2.89 -5.92 -13.18
N LEU A 153 1.99 -5.59 -12.26
CA LEU A 153 1.50 -6.49 -11.21
C LEU A 153 0.40 -7.40 -11.74
#